data_AF-A0A559NRX0-F1
#
_entry.id   AF-A0A559NRX0-F1
#
_cell.length_a   1.000
_cell.length_b   1.000
_cell.length_c   1.000
_cell.angle_alpha   90.00
_cell.angle_beta   90.00
_cell.angle_gamma   90.00
#
_symmetry.space_group_name_H-M   'P 1'
#
loop_
_entity.id
_entity.type
_entity.pdbx_description
1 polymer ?
#
loop_
_entity_poly.entity_id
_entity_poly.type
_entity_poly.pdbx_seq_one_letter_code
_entity_poly.pdbx_strand_id
1 'polypeptide(L)'
;MNQLMNKTLVWIVLAMVPSLVVGQDASIASRFISTLTHSQKEQTVYHFKAEDRDDWHFLPWSSYKRQGIPLKELNTAQKDLVHQLLQSSLSDTGYQQTTEIIALEHVLAASSGDPVYRDPEQYYIAIYGDPAQEDVWMWSFEGHHVALQFTTVGDTVSYTPRFFGSNPGRIMEGDRKGFSPLINEEDMGLQLIHMLTDEQQKVAIVSDKTYNDIISFNAPVAKKPDLEGMLVQDMTEKQKKLLMDIIYEYASTIPADQAMQRMGSIRKEELENLRFAWAGATELGKAHYYRIQGNTFMIEFDNSQNNANHIHTVWRDFDGDFGRDMLKEHYKSHTH
;
A
#
# COMPACT_ATOMS: atom_id res chain seq x y z
N MET A 1 64.28 -29.90 4.42
CA MET A 1 63.82 -30.56 3.18
C MET A 1 62.30 -30.49 3.16
N ASN A 2 61.76 -29.85 2.13
CA ASN A 2 60.34 -29.54 1.90
C ASN A 2 59.40 -30.76 1.97
N GLN A 3 58.17 -30.53 2.44
CA GLN A 3 56.88 -30.86 1.77
C GLN A 3 55.74 -30.59 2.78
N LEU A 4 54.99 -29.50 2.64
CA LEU A 4 53.84 -29.22 1.74
C LEU A 4 52.53 -29.24 2.55
N MET A 5 52.03 -28.03 2.77
CA MET A 5 50.70 -27.70 3.28
C MET A 5 49.61 -28.30 2.39
N ASN A 6 48.56 -28.84 2.99
CA ASN A 6 47.28 -29.03 2.31
C ASN A 6 46.20 -28.30 3.14
N LYS A 7 45.92 -27.04 2.76
CA LYS A 7 44.75 -26.30 3.24
C LYS A 7 43.62 -26.56 2.25
N THR A 8 42.66 -27.39 2.64
CA THR A 8 41.44 -27.62 1.87
C THR A 8 40.59 -26.34 1.92
N LEU A 9 40.57 -25.60 0.83
CA LEU A 9 39.67 -24.45 0.64
C LEU A 9 38.29 -25.02 0.28
N VAL A 10 37.33 -24.96 1.20
CA VAL A 10 35.93 -25.26 0.91
C VAL A 10 35.31 -24.02 0.27
N TRP A 11 35.10 -24.07 -1.04
CA TRP A 11 34.29 -23.08 -1.74
C TRP A 11 32.82 -23.37 -1.46
N ILE A 12 32.20 -22.58 -0.59
CA ILE A 12 30.74 -22.55 -0.48
C ILE A 12 30.23 -21.80 -1.70
N VAL A 13 29.81 -22.56 -2.71
CA VAL A 13 29.00 -22.02 -3.81
C VAL A 13 27.62 -21.76 -3.22
N LEU A 14 27.33 -20.49 -2.91
CA LEU A 14 25.98 -20.05 -2.58
C LEU A 14 25.17 -20.16 -3.88
N ALA A 15 24.46 -21.27 -4.08
CA ALA A 15 23.48 -21.35 -5.15
C ALA A 15 22.39 -20.31 -4.86
N MET A 16 22.33 -19.25 -5.67
CA MET A 16 21.12 -18.43 -5.74
C MET A 16 20.01 -19.34 -6.25
N VAL A 17 19.14 -19.78 -5.35
CA VAL A 17 17.87 -20.35 -5.76
C VAL A 17 17.12 -19.20 -6.41
N PRO A 18 16.75 -19.29 -7.70
CA PRO A 18 15.91 -18.26 -8.29
C PRO A 18 14.62 -18.25 -7.48
N SER A 19 14.34 -17.12 -6.82
CA SER A 19 13.03 -16.85 -6.27
C SER A 19 12.06 -16.98 -7.43
N LEU A 20 11.17 -17.97 -7.39
CA LEU A 20 10.01 -17.98 -8.27
C LEU A 20 9.21 -16.74 -7.85
N VAL A 21 9.33 -15.68 -8.66
CA VAL A 21 8.40 -14.56 -8.61
C VAL A 21 7.06 -15.18 -8.98
N VAL A 22 6.21 -15.41 -7.99
CA VAL A 22 4.85 -15.88 -8.26
C VAL A 22 4.08 -14.65 -8.70
N GLY A 23 3.92 -14.48 -10.01
CA GLY A 23 2.99 -13.50 -10.56
C GLY A 23 1.60 -13.70 -9.98
N GLN A 24 0.77 -12.66 -10.03
CA GLN A 24 -0.59 -12.73 -9.51
C GLN A 24 -1.35 -13.93 -10.10
N ASP A 25 -2.11 -14.67 -9.29
CA ASP A 25 -2.86 -15.84 -9.77
C ASP A 25 -4.04 -15.43 -10.67
N ALA A 26 -3.73 -15.30 -11.97
CA ALA A 26 -4.67 -14.98 -13.02
C ALA A 26 -5.83 -15.99 -13.12
N SER A 27 -5.68 -17.21 -12.58
CA SER A 27 -6.73 -18.21 -12.59
C SER A 27 -7.90 -17.85 -11.66
N ILE A 28 -7.64 -17.17 -10.54
CA ILE A 28 -8.69 -16.70 -9.62
C ILE A 28 -9.49 -15.58 -10.27
N ALA A 29 -8.81 -14.61 -10.89
CA ALA A 29 -9.45 -13.52 -11.62
C ALA A 29 -10.31 -14.05 -12.78
N SER A 30 -9.76 -14.99 -13.57
CA SER A 30 -10.49 -15.65 -14.66
C SER A 30 -11.72 -16.42 -14.17
N ARG A 31 -11.60 -17.14 -13.04
CA ARG A 31 -12.73 -17.81 -12.40
C ARG A 31 -13.79 -16.82 -11.95
N PHE A 32 -13.41 -15.73 -11.28
CA PHE A 32 -14.33 -14.66 -10.88
C PHE A 32 -15.10 -14.14 -12.09
N ILE A 33 -14.42 -13.70 -13.15
CA ILE A 33 -15.04 -13.23 -14.39
C ILE A 33 -15.99 -14.27 -14.96
N SER A 34 -15.61 -15.55 -14.98
CA SER A 34 -16.47 -16.61 -15.54
C SER A 34 -17.80 -16.78 -14.80
N THR A 35 -17.88 -16.42 -13.52
CA THR A 35 -19.10 -16.50 -12.70
C THR A 35 -20.02 -15.29 -12.84
N LEU A 36 -19.56 -14.20 -13.45
CA LEU A 36 -20.34 -12.97 -13.61
C LEU A 36 -21.40 -13.13 -14.70
N THR A 37 -22.61 -12.62 -14.43
CA THR A 37 -23.63 -12.45 -15.47
C THR A 37 -23.17 -11.43 -16.52
N HIS A 38 -23.85 -11.35 -17.66
CA HIS A 38 -23.51 -10.37 -18.70
C HIS A 38 -23.51 -8.93 -18.17
N SER A 39 -24.56 -8.53 -17.43
CA SER A 39 -24.66 -7.18 -16.85
C SER A 39 -23.59 -6.93 -15.78
N GLN A 40 -23.23 -7.93 -14.97
CA GLN A 40 -22.13 -7.78 -14.02
C GLN A 40 -20.78 -7.62 -14.73
N LYS A 41 -20.54 -8.36 -15.82
CA LYS A 41 -19.32 -8.22 -16.63
C LYS A 41 -19.18 -6.82 -17.21
N GLU A 42 -20.25 -6.24 -17.73
CA GLU A 42 -20.24 -4.85 -18.27
C GLU A 42 -19.86 -3.81 -17.21
N GLN A 43 -20.14 -4.07 -15.94
CA GLN A 43 -19.76 -3.20 -14.82
C GLN A 43 -18.36 -3.50 -14.26
N THR A 44 -17.75 -4.64 -14.61
CA THR A 44 -16.54 -5.13 -13.92
C THR A 44 -15.32 -5.18 -14.83
N VAL A 45 -15.50 -5.55 -16.11
CA VAL A 45 -14.40 -5.84 -17.03
C VAL A 45 -14.33 -4.77 -18.10
N TYR A 46 -13.19 -4.10 -18.14
CA TYR A 46 -12.89 -2.99 -19.03
C TYR A 46 -11.67 -3.31 -19.91
N HIS A 47 -11.47 -2.55 -20.96
CA HIS A 47 -10.23 -2.63 -21.74
C HIS A 47 -9.04 -2.14 -20.91
N PHE A 48 -7.86 -2.76 -21.07
CA PHE A 48 -6.65 -2.32 -20.36
C PHE A 48 -6.30 -0.84 -20.59
N LYS A 49 -6.62 -0.29 -21.77
CA LYS A 49 -6.37 1.11 -22.13
C LYS A 49 -7.53 2.06 -21.81
N ALA A 50 -8.46 1.66 -20.94
CA ALA A 50 -9.52 2.56 -20.48
C ALA A 50 -8.91 3.83 -19.85
N GLU A 51 -9.50 4.99 -20.15
CA GLU A 51 -8.97 6.30 -19.73
C GLU A 51 -9.03 6.51 -18.22
N ASP A 52 -9.91 5.77 -17.53
CA ASP A 52 -10.18 5.85 -16.09
C ASP A 52 -9.49 4.73 -15.29
N ARG A 53 -8.59 3.94 -15.89
CA ARG A 53 -7.89 2.85 -15.18
C ARG A 53 -7.00 3.33 -14.03
N ASP A 54 -6.53 4.57 -14.11
CA ASP A 54 -5.71 5.22 -13.09
C ASP A 54 -6.49 6.26 -12.27
N ASP A 55 -7.81 6.26 -12.40
CA ASP A 55 -8.73 7.02 -11.58
C ASP A 55 -9.12 6.20 -10.34
N TRP A 56 -8.75 6.70 -9.18
CA TRP A 56 -8.88 5.99 -7.91
C TRP A 56 -9.25 6.95 -6.79
N HIS A 57 -9.90 6.43 -5.75
CA HIS A 57 -10.24 7.26 -4.59
C HIS A 57 -10.37 6.42 -3.31
N PHE A 58 -10.39 7.07 -2.16
CA PHE A 58 -10.65 6.44 -0.85
C PHE A 58 -11.82 7.09 -0.07
N LEU A 59 -12.63 7.90 -0.75
CA LEU A 59 -13.81 8.54 -0.14
C LEU A 59 -15.01 7.59 -0.05
N PRO A 60 -16.03 7.93 0.77
CA PRO A 60 -17.30 7.20 0.80
C PRO A 60 -17.95 7.07 -0.59
N TRP A 61 -18.69 5.98 -0.79
CA TRP A 61 -19.28 5.61 -2.08
C TRP A 61 -20.24 6.67 -2.66
N SER A 62 -20.89 7.48 -1.82
CA SER A 62 -21.77 8.56 -2.31
C SER A 62 -21.04 9.83 -2.70
N SER A 63 -19.76 9.97 -2.32
CA SER A 63 -18.93 11.15 -2.61
C SER A 63 -18.18 11.03 -3.92
N TYR A 64 -17.99 9.80 -4.41
CA TYR A 64 -17.21 9.51 -5.60
C TYR A 64 -17.81 8.34 -6.38
N LYS A 65 -18.10 8.54 -7.68
CA LYS A 65 -18.55 7.43 -8.53
C LYS A 65 -17.34 6.60 -8.94
N ARG A 66 -17.30 5.35 -8.49
CA ARG A 66 -16.20 4.41 -8.73
C ARG A 66 -16.46 3.53 -9.94
N GLN A 67 -15.38 3.06 -10.54
CA GLN A 67 -15.43 1.97 -11.52
C GLN A 67 -15.59 0.62 -10.81
N GLY A 68 -16.08 -0.36 -11.55
CA GLY A 68 -16.27 -1.70 -11.02
C GLY A 68 -17.65 -1.95 -10.44
N ILE A 69 -17.88 -3.22 -10.11
CA ILE A 69 -19.10 -3.68 -9.46
C ILE A 69 -18.94 -3.61 -7.93
N PRO A 70 -19.92 -3.10 -7.16
CA PRO A 70 -19.87 -3.17 -5.71
C PRO A 70 -20.07 -4.61 -5.24
N LEU A 71 -19.43 -4.98 -4.12
CA LEU A 71 -19.66 -6.27 -3.45
C LEU A 71 -21.15 -6.52 -3.22
N LYS A 72 -21.93 -5.48 -2.92
CA LYS A 72 -23.38 -5.53 -2.73
C LYS A 72 -24.15 -6.18 -3.89
N GLU A 73 -23.67 -6.08 -5.12
CA GLU A 73 -24.28 -6.67 -6.32
C GLU A 73 -23.76 -8.08 -6.66
N LEU A 74 -22.83 -8.59 -5.87
CA LEU A 74 -22.28 -9.93 -6.01
C LEU A 74 -23.00 -10.94 -5.11
N ASN A 75 -23.17 -12.16 -5.60
CA ASN A 75 -23.62 -13.28 -4.76
C ASN A 75 -22.47 -13.80 -3.87
N THR A 76 -22.77 -14.68 -2.91
CA THR A 76 -21.77 -15.22 -1.96
C THR A 76 -20.57 -15.85 -2.65
N ALA A 77 -20.80 -16.71 -3.65
CA ALA A 77 -19.70 -17.38 -4.36
C ALA A 77 -18.80 -16.40 -5.15
N GLN A 78 -19.39 -15.32 -5.68
CA GLN A 78 -18.66 -14.24 -6.34
C GLN A 78 -17.83 -13.44 -5.31
N LYS A 79 -18.41 -13.07 -4.16
CA LYS A 79 -17.70 -12.40 -3.06
C LYS A 79 -16.52 -13.24 -2.55
N ASP A 80 -16.70 -14.55 -2.39
CA ASP A 80 -15.64 -15.46 -1.98
C ASP A 80 -14.45 -15.47 -2.95
N LEU A 81 -14.70 -15.28 -4.25
CA LEU A 81 -13.65 -15.16 -5.27
C LEU A 81 -12.95 -13.80 -5.21
N VAL A 82 -13.66 -12.71 -4.88
CA VAL A 82 -13.02 -11.40 -4.62
C VAL A 82 -12.09 -11.49 -3.41
N HIS A 83 -12.53 -12.13 -2.32
CA HIS A 83 -11.68 -12.35 -1.15
C HIS A 83 -10.47 -13.24 -1.45
N GLN A 84 -10.64 -14.31 -2.24
CA GLN A 84 -9.51 -15.11 -2.72
C GLN A 84 -8.53 -14.27 -3.55
N LEU A 85 -9.02 -13.35 -4.39
CA LEU A 85 -8.17 -12.48 -5.19
C LEU A 85 -7.37 -11.51 -4.31
N LEU A 86 -8.01 -10.91 -3.29
CA LEU A 86 -7.34 -10.11 -2.27
C LEU A 86 -6.27 -10.91 -1.51
N GLN A 87 -6.59 -12.12 -1.05
CA GLN A 87 -5.66 -13.01 -0.35
C GLN A 87 -4.49 -13.48 -1.23
N SER A 88 -4.68 -13.58 -2.55
CA SER A 88 -3.60 -13.90 -3.49
C SER A 88 -2.70 -12.70 -3.79
N SER A 89 -3.19 -11.46 -3.60
CA SER A 89 -2.50 -10.24 -4.00
C SER A 89 -1.94 -9.44 -2.81
N LEU A 90 -2.31 -9.83 -1.58
CA LEU A 90 -1.85 -9.23 -0.33
C LEU A 90 -1.20 -10.31 0.52
N SER A 91 -0.42 -9.90 1.52
CA SER A 91 -0.08 -10.79 2.63
C SER A 91 -1.28 -11.00 3.56
N ASP A 92 -1.14 -11.93 4.51
CA ASP A 92 -2.10 -12.05 5.62
C ASP A 92 -2.30 -10.73 6.36
N THR A 93 -1.24 -9.96 6.58
CA THR A 93 -1.29 -8.62 7.21
C THR A 93 -2.12 -7.65 6.35
N GLY A 94 -1.81 -7.55 5.05
CA GLY A 94 -2.52 -6.62 4.16
C GLY A 94 -4.00 -6.98 3.98
N TYR A 95 -4.29 -8.28 3.87
CA TYR A 95 -5.66 -8.78 3.83
C TYR A 95 -6.41 -8.48 5.13
N GLN A 96 -5.78 -8.73 6.29
CA GLN A 96 -6.38 -8.43 7.58
C GLN A 96 -6.65 -6.93 7.72
N GLN A 97 -5.69 -6.05 7.42
CA GLN A 97 -5.90 -4.60 7.43
C GLN A 97 -7.07 -4.19 6.52
N THR A 98 -7.11 -4.71 5.30
CA THR A 98 -8.21 -4.44 4.36
C THR A 98 -9.56 -4.81 4.94
N THR A 99 -9.71 -6.03 5.45
CA THR A 99 -10.99 -6.50 6.00
C THR A 99 -11.38 -5.78 7.29
N GLU A 100 -10.41 -5.41 8.12
CA GLU A 100 -10.68 -4.68 9.36
C GLU A 100 -11.09 -3.23 9.08
N ILE A 101 -10.50 -2.59 8.07
CA ILE A 101 -10.93 -1.26 7.60
C ILE A 101 -12.36 -1.33 7.07
N ILE A 102 -12.72 -2.34 6.25
CA ILE A 102 -14.11 -2.57 5.82
C ILE A 102 -15.02 -2.73 7.04
N ALA A 103 -14.61 -3.50 8.04
CA ALA A 103 -15.40 -3.75 9.25
C ALA A 103 -15.62 -2.49 10.11
N LEU A 104 -14.79 -1.45 9.97
CA LEU A 104 -15.02 -0.16 10.65
C LEU A 104 -16.27 0.55 10.13
N GLU A 105 -16.81 0.21 8.95
CA GLU A 105 -18.12 0.69 8.52
C GLU A 105 -19.21 0.35 9.54
N HIS A 106 -19.14 -0.81 10.21
CA HIS A 106 -20.11 -1.13 11.27
C HIS A 106 -19.99 -0.22 12.50
N VAL A 107 -18.77 0.19 12.86
CA VAL A 107 -18.52 1.13 13.96
C VAL A 107 -19.04 2.52 13.59
N LEU A 108 -18.80 2.95 12.35
CA LEU A 108 -19.32 4.21 11.83
C LEU A 108 -20.84 4.20 11.69
N ALA A 109 -21.44 3.09 11.25
CA ALA A 109 -22.89 2.91 11.16
C ALA A 109 -23.53 3.06 12.54
N ALA A 110 -22.97 2.39 13.56
CA ALA A 110 -23.48 2.43 14.92
C ALA A 110 -23.36 3.83 15.55
N SER A 111 -22.25 4.53 15.32
CA SER A 111 -22.00 5.86 15.91
C SER A 111 -22.72 7.00 15.17
N SER A 112 -22.88 6.91 13.84
CA SER A 112 -23.59 7.91 13.04
C SER A 112 -25.10 7.69 12.97
N GLY A 113 -25.58 6.47 13.22
CA GLY A 113 -26.98 6.08 13.03
C GLY A 113 -27.37 5.92 11.56
N ASP A 114 -26.41 5.86 10.63
CA ASP A 114 -26.66 5.74 9.18
C ASP A 114 -26.02 4.47 8.58
N PRO A 115 -26.66 3.30 8.73
CA PRO A 115 -26.16 2.04 8.17
C PRO A 115 -26.35 1.93 6.65
N VAL A 116 -27.11 2.83 6.02
CA VAL A 116 -27.27 2.84 4.55
C VAL A 116 -26.06 3.53 3.92
N TYR A 117 -25.60 4.62 4.53
CA TYR A 117 -24.39 5.31 4.13
C TYR A 117 -23.14 4.51 4.50
N ARG A 118 -23.10 3.92 5.70
CA ARG A 118 -21.99 3.14 6.26
C ARG A 118 -22.17 1.64 5.99
N ASP A 119 -22.00 1.26 4.73
CA ASP A 119 -22.29 -0.07 4.21
C ASP A 119 -20.98 -0.80 3.84
N PRO A 120 -20.61 -1.90 4.52
CA PRO A 120 -19.40 -2.67 4.21
C PRO A 120 -19.45 -3.39 2.86
N GLU A 121 -20.61 -3.42 2.19
CA GLU A 121 -20.74 -4.00 0.85
C GLU A 121 -20.53 -2.95 -0.27
N GLN A 122 -20.27 -1.69 0.07
CA GLN A 122 -19.97 -0.60 -0.87
C GLN A 122 -18.46 -0.48 -1.17
N TYR A 123 -17.83 -1.62 -1.44
CA TYR A 123 -16.47 -1.74 -1.93
C TYR A 123 -16.52 -2.36 -3.33
N TYR A 124 -15.68 -1.87 -4.23
CA TYR A 124 -15.82 -2.04 -5.67
C TYR A 124 -14.63 -2.81 -6.22
N ILE A 125 -14.89 -3.74 -7.14
CA ILE A 125 -13.88 -4.45 -7.91
C ILE A 125 -13.99 -4.11 -9.39
N ALA A 126 -12.88 -3.68 -9.99
CA ALA A 126 -12.75 -3.47 -11.43
C ALA A 126 -11.57 -4.28 -11.97
N ILE A 127 -11.69 -4.79 -13.19
CA ILE A 127 -10.65 -5.53 -13.93
C ILE A 127 -10.47 -4.86 -15.28
N TYR A 128 -9.23 -4.62 -15.66
CA TYR A 128 -8.83 -3.98 -16.92
C TYR A 128 -7.93 -4.95 -17.70
N GLY A 129 -8.38 -5.35 -18.89
CA GLY A 129 -7.73 -6.40 -19.69
C GLY A 129 -8.31 -7.81 -19.43
N ASP A 130 -7.75 -8.82 -20.10
CA ASP A 130 -8.13 -10.22 -19.95
C ASP A 130 -7.02 -11.05 -19.28
N PRO A 131 -7.14 -11.39 -17.98
CA PRO A 131 -6.13 -12.16 -17.27
C PRO A 131 -5.91 -13.58 -17.85
N ALA A 132 -6.83 -14.11 -18.65
CA ALA A 132 -6.68 -15.43 -19.26
C ALA A 132 -5.91 -15.41 -20.59
N GLN A 133 -5.78 -14.24 -21.25
CA GLN A 133 -5.30 -14.14 -22.63
C GLN A 133 -4.24 -13.06 -22.84
N GLU A 134 -4.12 -12.09 -21.92
CA GLU A 134 -3.24 -10.95 -22.04
C GLU A 134 -2.14 -11.00 -20.98
N ASP A 135 -0.89 -10.73 -21.40
CA ASP A 135 0.26 -10.61 -20.48
C ASP A 135 0.20 -9.32 -19.64
N VAL A 136 -0.71 -8.41 -19.99
CA VAL A 136 -0.87 -7.11 -19.36
C VAL A 136 -2.32 -6.94 -18.94
N TRP A 137 -2.56 -6.94 -17.64
CA TRP A 137 -3.89 -6.74 -17.07
C TRP A 137 -3.76 -6.08 -15.69
N MET A 138 -4.85 -5.50 -15.21
CA MET A 138 -4.92 -4.85 -13.93
C MET A 138 -6.22 -5.19 -13.25
N TRP A 139 -6.24 -5.17 -11.92
CA TRP A 139 -7.49 -5.07 -11.17
C TRP A 139 -7.31 -4.11 -10.00
N SER A 140 -8.42 -3.51 -9.57
CA SER A 140 -8.47 -2.65 -8.41
C SER A 140 -9.55 -3.09 -7.42
N PHE A 141 -9.31 -2.79 -6.15
CA PHE A 141 -10.29 -2.94 -5.08
C PHE A 141 -10.34 -1.66 -4.27
N GLU A 142 -11.49 -0.98 -4.29
CA GLU A 142 -11.62 0.36 -3.73
C GLU A 142 -12.90 0.57 -2.93
N GLY A 143 -12.83 1.42 -1.92
CA GLY A 143 -13.98 1.84 -1.12
C GLY A 143 -13.61 2.97 -0.18
N HIS A 144 -14.43 3.20 0.83
CA HIS A 144 -14.08 4.15 1.89
C HIS A 144 -12.82 3.63 2.61
N HIS A 145 -11.77 4.45 2.65
CA HIS A 145 -10.49 4.12 3.29
C HIS A 145 -9.66 2.96 2.71
N VAL A 146 -10.06 2.38 1.58
CA VAL A 146 -9.26 1.35 0.88
C VAL A 146 -9.14 1.75 -0.57
N ALA A 147 -7.92 1.78 -1.09
CA ALA A 147 -7.71 1.79 -2.54
C ALA A 147 -6.46 0.98 -2.87
N LEU A 148 -6.66 -0.14 -3.56
CA LEU A 148 -5.64 -1.12 -3.89
C LEU A 148 -5.62 -1.32 -5.41
N GLN A 149 -4.43 -1.27 -5.99
CA GLN A 149 -4.21 -1.34 -7.42
C GLN A 149 -3.12 -2.35 -7.70
N PHE A 150 -3.42 -3.31 -8.57
CA PHE A 150 -2.49 -4.37 -8.94
C PHE A 150 -2.40 -4.44 -10.46
N THR A 151 -1.22 -4.17 -11.00
CA THR A 151 -0.97 -4.25 -12.45
C THR A 151 0.03 -5.36 -12.74
N THR A 152 -0.40 -6.36 -13.48
CA THR A 152 0.43 -7.47 -13.92
C THR A 152 1.00 -7.17 -15.31
N VAL A 153 2.31 -7.39 -15.48
CA VAL A 153 3.03 -7.31 -16.77
C VAL A 153 3.95 -8.52 -16.86
N GLY A 154 3.56 -9.53 -17.65
CA GLY A 154 4.19 -10.85 -17.64
C GLY A 154 4.12 -11.47 -16.23
N ASP A 155 5.28 -11.86 -15.69
CA ASP A 155 5.38 -12.47 -14.36
C ASP A 155 5.53 -11.46 -13.22
N THR A 156 5.53 -10.15 -13.51
CA THR A 156 5.76 -9.09 -12.51
C THR A 156 4.47 -8.37 -12.17
N VAL A 157 4.31 -7.96 -10.91
CA VAL A 157 3.13 -7.25 -10.41
C VAL A 157 3.57 -5.93 -9.76
N SER A 158 2.96 -4.82 -10.15
CA SER A 158 3.00 -3.56 -9.40
C SER A 158 1.89 -3.54 -8.37
N TYR A 159 2.20 -3.05 -7.17
CA TYR A 159 1.30 -2.97 -6.00
C TYR A 159 1.07 -1.51 -5.56
N THR A 160 1.32 -0.56 -6.47
CA THR A 160 1.24 0.88 -6.20
C THR A 160 0.35 1.58 -7.25
N PRO A 161 -0.37 2.65 -6.89
CA PRO A 161 -0.45 3.20 -5.54
C PRO A 161 -1.14 2.23 -4.57
N ARG A 162 -0.92 2.40 -3.28
CA ARG A 162 -1.61 1.61 -2.25
C ARG A 162 -2.00 2.50 -1.10
N PHE A 163 -3.29 2.59 -0.85
CA PHE A 163 -3.85 3.43 0.19
C PHE A 163 -4.62 2.61 1.22
N PHE A 164 -4.33 2.89 2.48
CA PHE A 164 -5.14 2.47 3.62
C PHE A 164 -5.44 3.67 4.50
N GLY A 165 -6.68 3.79 4.93
CA GLY A 165 -7.10 4.71 5.97
C GLY A 165 -7.87 4.00 7.07
N SER A 166 -8.11 4.69 8.17
CA SER A 166 -8.88 4.18 9.29
C SER A 166 -9.69 5.31 9.91
N ASN A 167 -11.01 5.19 9.90
CA ASN A 167 -11.91 6.04 10.65
C ASN A 167 -12.92 5.18 11.43
N PRO A 168 -12.88 5.17 12.76
CA PRO A 168 -11.91 5.87 13.61
C PRO A 168 -10.48 5.34 13.43
N GLY A 169 -9.48 6.18 13.70
CA GLY A 169 -8.07 5.79 13.74
C GLY A 169 -7.82 4.74 14.83
N ARG A 170 -8.41 4.93 16.01
CA ARG A 170 -8.50 4.00 17.13
C ARG A 170 -9.93 3.99 17.67
N ILE A 171 -10.46 2.80 17.95
CA ILE A 171 -11.79 2.66 18.54
C ILE A 171 -11.74 3.13 20.01
N MET A 172 -12.53 4.15 20.34
CA MET A 172 -12.46 4.81 21.66
C MET A 172 -13.37 4.18 22.72
N GLU A 173 -14.45 3.49 22.30
CA GLU A 173 -15.51 2.98 23.16
C GLU A 173 -16.04 1.62 22.65
N GLY A 174 -16.81 0.92 23.50
CA GLY A 174 -17.38 -0.39 23.18
C GLY A 174 -16.39 -1.56 23.31
N ASP A 175 -16.82 -2.74 22.89
CA ASP A 175 -16.11 -4.01 23.11
C ASP A 175 -14.75 -4.10 22.39
N ARG A 176 -14.59 -3.34 21.30
CA ARG A 176 -13.35 -3.26 20.50
C ARG A 176 -12.47 -2.06 20.88
N LYS A 177 -12.70 -1.42 22.03
CA LYS A 177 -11.91 -0.26 22.48
C LYS A 177 -10.41 -0.55 22.43
N GLY A 178 -9.65 0.40 21.88
CA GLY A 178 -8.19 0.33 21.71
C GLY A 178 -7.75 -0.32 20.41
N PHE A 179 -8.64 -1.00 19.68
CA PHE A 179 -8.32 -1.58 18.38
C PHE A 179 -8.07 -0.49 17.32
N SER A 180 -7.09 -0.73 16.46
CA SER A 180 -6.82 0.03 15.24
C SER A 180 -6.15 -0.89 14.21
N PRO A 181 -6.61 -0.87 12.93
CA PRO A 181 -5.96 -1.63 11.86
C PRO A 181 -4.60 -1.06 11.45
N LEU A 182 -4.34 0.22 11.73
CA LEU A 182 -3.13 0.95 11.31
C LEU A 182 -2.30 1.45 12.51
N ILE A 183 -2.30 0.67 13.60
CA ILE A 183 -1.71 1.08 14.88
C ILE A 183 -0.18 1.21 14.80
N ASN A 184 0.47 0.31 14.06
CA ASN A 184 1.93 0.25 13.98
C ASN A 184 2.47 1.43 13.18
N GLU A 185 1.80 1.80 12.10
CA GLU A 185 2.15 2.94 11.26
C GLU A 185 2.19 4.25 12.08
N GLU A 186 1.22 4.44 12.98
CA GLU A 186 1.17 5.59 13.90
C GLU A 186 2.22 5.48 15.01
N ASP A 187 2.21 4.36 15.76
CA ASP A 187 3.02 4.19 16.96
C ASP A 187 4.52 4.21 16.65
N MET A 188 4.95 3.56 15.56
CA MET A 188 6.34 3.56 15.15
C MET A 188 6.80 4.93 14.64
N GLY A 189 5.93 5.68 13.94
CA GLY A 189 6.22 7.05 13.51
C GLY A 189 6.44 7.98 14.70
N LEU A 190 5.53 7.94 15.68
CA LEU A 190 5.65 8.68 16.95
C LEU A 190 6.88 8.23 17.76
N GLN A 191 7.19 6.93 17.76
CA GLN A 191 8.39 6.41 18.40
C GLN A 191 9.65 6.96 17.73
N LEU A 192 9.70 7.03 16.40
CA LEU A 192 10.87 7.53 15.67
C LEU A 192 11.12 9.00 15.95
N ILE A 193 10.10 9.87 15.87
CA ILE A 193 10.27 11.31 16.14
C ILE A 193 10.75 11.55 17.58
N HIS A 194 10.26 10.78 18.56
CA HIS A 194 10.71 10.86 19.95
C HIS A 194 12.09 10.24 20.20
N MET A 195 12.59 9.39 19.31
CA MET A 195 13.95 8.88 19.36
C MET A 195 14.99 9.87 18.81
N LEU A 196 14.56 10.90 18.07
CA LEU A 196 15.45 11.93 17.56
C LEU A 196 15.92 12.87 18.69
N THR A 197 17.17 13.33 18.59
CA THR A 197 17.69 14.42 19.43
C THR A 197 17.03 15.75 19.06
N ASP A 198 17.11 16.76 19.94
CA ASP A 198 16.56 18.10 19.68
C ASP A 198 17.11 18.70 18.38
N GLU A 199 18.39 18.48 18.07
CA GLU A 199 19.01 18.92 16.81
C GLU A 199 18.45 18.18 15.60
N GLN A 200 18.21 16.88 15.71
CA GLN A 200 17.62 16.07 14.65
C GLN A 200 16.15 16.43 14.43
N GLN A 201 15.38 16.66 15.50
CA GLN A 201 13.97 17.09 15.41
C GLN A 201 13.83 18.43 14.68
N LYS A 202 14.73 19.39 14.93
CA LYS A 202 14.74 20.68 14.19
C LYS A 202 14.90 20.53 12.67
N VAL A 203 15.48 19.42 12.21
CA VAL A 203 15.64 19.11 10.78
C VAL A 203 14.49 18.24 10.27
N ALA A 204 14.03 17.27 11.07
CA ALA A 204 12.95 16.36 10.71
C ALA A 204 11.58 17.06 10.67
N ILE A 205 11.30 17.97 11.62
CA ILE A 205 10.05 18.72 11.70
C ILE A 205 10.11 19.87 10.69
N VAL A 206 9.42 19.72 9.57
CA VAL A 206 9.42 20.69 8.46
C VAL A 206 8.29 21.71 8.59
N SER A 207 7.30 21.44 9.43
CA SER A 207 6.16 22.33 9.67
C SER A 207 5.55 22.07 11.05
N ASP A 208 5.19 23.14 11.77
CA ASP A 208 4.45 23.07 13.03
C ASP A 208 2.97 22.68 12.84
N LYS A 209 2.48 22.62 11.60
CA LYS A 209 1.10 22.28 11.23
C LYS A 209 1.09 21.14 10.22
N THR A 210 0.09 20.25 10.34
CA THR A 210 -0.20 19.21 9.35
C THR A 210 -0.87 19.80 8.10
N TYR A 211 -1.09 18.93 7.11
CA TYR A 211 -1.65 19.28 5.81
C TYR A 211 -3.15 18.99 5.66
N ASN A 212 -3.80 18.54 6.74
CA ASN A 212 -5.20 18.08 6.81
C ASN A 212 -5.50 16.76 6.06
N ASP A 213 -4.52 16.20 5.36
CA ASP A 213 -4.57 14.91 4.66
C ASP A 213 -3.14 14.52 4.19
N ILE A 214 -2.98 13.34 3.59
CA ILE A 214 -1.80 13.00 2.79
C ILE A 214 -1.67 13.97 1.60
N ILE A 215 -0.44 14.36 1.26
CA ILE A 215 -0.19 15.42 0.27
C ILE A 215 -0.40 14.91 -1.15
N SER A 216 -0.08 13.65 -1.45
CA SER A 216 -0.29 13.09 -2.80
C SER A 216 -1.76 12.94 -3.16
N PHE A 217 -2.62 12.86 -2.14
CA PHE A 217 -4.05 12.61 -2.26
C PHE A 217 -4.33 11.49 -3.29
N ASN A 218 -5.26 11.69 -4.22
CA ASN A 218 -5.64 10.72 -5.24
C ASN A 218 -5.06 10.97 -6.65
N ALA A 219 -3.94 11.70 -6.78
CA ALA A 219 -3.37 12.01 -8.10
C ALA A 219 -3.03 10.72 -8.90
N PRO A 220 -3.34 10.67 -10.22
CA PRO A 220 -2.97 9.51 -11.05
C PRO A 220 -1.45 9.31 -11.14
N VAL A 221 -0.69 10.41 -11.12
CA VAL A 221 0.78 10.43 -11.10
C VAL A 221 1.24 11.17 -9.84
N ALA A 222 2.05 10.51 -9.01
CA ALA A 222 2.57 11.11 -7.80
C ALA A 222 3.58 12.22 -8.14
N LYS A 223 3.34 13.44 -7.65
CA LYS A 223 4.35 14.50 -7.72
C LYS A 223 5.40 14.23 -6.65
N LYS A 224 6.66 14.11 -7.06
CA LYS A 224 7.79 14.04 -6.12
C LYS A 224 7.87 15.32 -5.26
N PRO A 225 7.75 15.23 -3.93
CA PRO A 225 7.85 16.40 -3.05
C PRO A 225 9.28 16.92 -2.99
N ASP A 226 9.43 18.16 -2.52
CA ASP A 226 10.74 18.76 -2.25
C ASP A 226 11.51 17.92 -1.22
N LEU A 227 12.84 17.93 -1.34
CA LEU A 227 13.74 17.15 -0.49
C LEU A 227 13.88 17.80 0.89
N GLU A 228 12.87 17.61 1.72
CA GLU A 228 12.79 18.12 3.09
C GLU A 228 12.93 17.00 4.13
N GLY A 229 13.16 17.37 5.38
CA GLY A 229 13.32 16.44 6.49
C GLY A 229 14.74 15.91 6.65
N MET A 230 14.90 15.05 7.63
CA MET A 230 16.18 14.49 8.05
C MET A 230 16.64 13.36 7.13
N LEU A 231 17.89 13.39 6.68
CA LEU A 231 18.49 12.27 5.94
C LEU A 231 18.79 11.10 6.86
N VAL A 232 18.59 9.88 6.35
CA VAL A 232 18.87 8.65 7.08
C VAL A 232 20.33 8.48 7.45
N GLN A 233 21.26 9.00 6.65
CA GLN A 233 22.69 8.96 6.98
C GLN A 233 23.02 9.68 8.30
N ASP A 234 22.22 10.70 8.68
CA ASP A 234 22.40 11.50 9.88
C ASP A 234 21.73 10.87 11.13
N MET A 235 21.06 9.72 10.95
CA MET A 235 20.45 8.94 12.03
C MET A 235 21.48 8.02 12.70
N THR A 236 21.25 7.74 13.98
CA THR A 236 21.93 6.64 14.68
C THR A 236 21.45 5.29 14.15
N GLU A 237 22.24 4.23 14.35
CA GLU A 237 21.86 2.88 13.89
C GLU A 237 20.50 2.39 14.44
N LYS A 238 20.13 2.79 15.66
CA LYS A 238 18.81 2.46 16.23
C LYS A 238 17.66 3.20 15.53
N GLN A 239 17.85 4.48 15.21
CA GLN A 239 16.88 5.29 14.47
C GLN A 239 16.73 4.78 13.03
N LYS A 240 17.85 4.48 12.35
CA LYS A 240 17.85 3.85 11.02
C LYS A 240 17.08 2.53 11.02
N LYS A 241 17.33 1.68 12.02
CA LYS A 241 16.62 0.41 12.15
C LYS A 241 15.11 0.64 12.27
N LEU A 242 14.67 1.53 13.16
CA LEU A 242 13.23 1.81 13.33
C LEU A 242 12.61 2.40 12.06
N LEU A 243 13.30 3.30 11.36
CA LEU A 243 12.82 3.79 10.07
C LEU A 243 12.64 2.66 9.05
N MET A 244 13.61 1.74 8.96
CA MET A 244 13.49 0.59 8.08
C MET A 244 12.39 -0.39 8.53
N ASP A 245 12.12 -0.49 9.84
CA ASP A 245 11.00 -1.26 10.37
C ASP A 245 9.66 -0.60 9.97
N ILE A 246 9.55 0.74 9.98
CA ILE A 246 8.37 1.47 9.47
C ILE A 246 8.16 1.17 7.99
N ILE A 247 9.20 1.31 7.16
CA ILE A 247 9.09 1.00 5.72
C ILE A 247 8.67 -0.46 5.53
N TYR A 248 9.18 -1.39 6.35
CA TYR A 248 8.77 -2.78 6.31
C TYR A 248 7.30 -2.97 6.70
N GLU A 249 6.77 -2.25 7.69
CA GLU A 249 5.35 -2.34 8.07
C GLU A 249 4.46 -2.15 6.84
N TYR A 250 4.69 -1.07 6.10
CA TYR A 250 3.95 -0.80 4.87
C TYR A 250 4.26 -1.81 3.75
N ALA A 251 5.51 -2.23 3.58
CA ALA A 251 5.87 -3.22 2.57
C ALA A 251 5.30 -4.60 2.89
N SER A 252 5.07 -4.91 4.17
CA SER A 252 4.62 -6.23 4.62
C SER A 252 3.17 -6.53 4.26
N THR A 253 2.42 -5.56 3.72
CA THR A 253 1.03 -5.75 3.29
C THR A 253 0.90 -6.46 1.94
N ILE A 254 2.00 -6.63 1.19
CA ILE A 254 2.05 -7.38 -0.09
C ILE A 254 2.73 -8.75 0.13
N PRO A 255 2.67 -9.68 -0.83
CA PRO A 255 3.29 -11.00 -0.69
C PRO A 255 4.76 -10.93 -0.23
N ALA A 256 5.14 -11.85 0.65
CA ALA A 256 6.38 -11.73 1.42
C ALA A 256 7.65 -11.70 0.56
N ASP A 257 7.66 -12.42 -0.56
CA ASP A 257 8.73 -12.41 -1.56
C ASP A 257 8.87 -11.02 -2.20
N GLN A 258 7.75 -10.40 -2.58
CA GLN A 258 7.69 -9.06 -3.15
C GLN A 258 8.12 -8.00 -2.13
N ALA A 259 7.62 -8.10 -0.89
CA ALA A 259 8.02 -7.23 0.21
C ALA A 259 9.54 -7.31 0.45
N MET A 260 10.11 -8.51 0.49
CA MET A 260 11.55 -8.73 0.70
C MET A 260 12.39 -8.22 -0.48
N GLN A 261 11.94 -8.41 -1.72
CA GLN A 261 12.59 -7.84 -2.90
C GLN A 261 12.60 -6.32 -2.84
N ARG A 262 11.47 -5.71 -2.46
CA ARG A 262 11.35 -4.26 -2.31
C ARG A 262 12.29 -3.73 -1.24
N MET A 263 12.28 -4.34 -0.06
CA MET A 263 13.18 -3.97 1.04
C MET A 263 14.66 -4.16 0.70
N GLY A 264 15.00 -5.21 -0.05
CA GLY A 264 16.36 -5.45 -0.54
C GLY A 264 16.83 -4.33 -1.46
N SER A 265 15.97 -3.90 -2.38
CA SER A 265 16.25 -2.80 -3.32
C SER A 265 16.43 -1.47 -2.58
N ILE A 266 15.54 -1.13 -1.65
CA ILE A 266 15.64 0.09 -0.83
C ILE A 266 16.96 0.12 -0.04
N ARG A 267 17.32 -0.98 0.63
CA ARG A 267 18.58 -1.05 1.41
C ARG A 267 19.82 -0.87 0.55
N LYS A 268 19.80 -1.39 -0.68
CA LYS A 268 20.96 -1.39 -1.57
C LYS A 268 21.10 -0.09 -2.34
N GLU A 269 19.99 0.53 -2.73
CA GLU A 269 19.97 1.57 -3.78
C GLU A 269 19.48 2.92 -3.27
N GLU A 270 18.77 2.97 -2.14
CA GLU A 270 18.12 4.20 -1.66
C GLU A 270 18.47 4.60 -0.24
N LEU A 271 19.01 3.68 0.59
CA LEU A 271 19.18 3.89 2.03
C LEU A 271 19.82 5.23 2.41
N GLU A 272 20.87 5.63 1.70
CA GLU A 272 21.60 6.89 1.99
C GLU A 272 20.81 8.15 1.58
N ASN A 273 19.88 8.02 0.64
CA ASN A 273 19.05 9.10 0.11
C ASN A 273 17.68 9.20 0.77
N LEU A 274 17.31 8.22 1.60
CA LEU A 274 16.06 8.24 2.34
C LEU A 274 16.01 9.47 3.25
N ARG A 275 14.82 10.08 3.31
CA ARG A 275 14.50 11.19 4.20
C ARG A 275 13.27 10.88 5.04
N PHE A 276 13.30 11.34 6.28
CA PHE A 276 12.16 11.34 7.19
C PHE A 276 11.77 12.79 7.50
N ALA A 277 10.56 13.17 7.11
CA ALA A 277 9.97 14.47 7.41
C ALA A 277 8.75 14.30 8.33
N TRP A 278 8.56 15.24 9.23
CA TRP A 278 7.46 15.30 10.19
C TRP A 278 6.76 16.65 10.09
N ALA A 279 5.44 16.66 10.29
CA ALA A 279 4.68 17.89 10.43
C ALA A 279 3.63 17.77 11.54
N GLY A 280 3.41 18.86 12.27
CA GLY A 280 2.44 18.92 13.36
C GLY A 280 3.01 18.49 14.71
N ALA A 281 2.09 18.13 15.62
CA ALA A 281 2.41 17.75 17.00
C ALA A 281 3.19 16.42 17.05
N THR A 282 3.83 16.13 18.18
CA THR A 282 4.51 14.83 18.40
C THR A 282 3.79 13.96 19.42
N GLU A 283 2.70 14.46 20.03
CA GLU A 283 1.91 13.71 21.00
C GLU A 283 0.80 12.90 20.33
N LEU A 284 0.57 11.68 20.83
CA LEU A 284 -0.57 10.85 20.43
C LEU A 284 -1.90 11.60 20.69
N GLY A 285 -2.84 11.50 19.75
CA GLY A 285 -4.13 12.19 19.82
C GLY A 285 -4.06 13.70 19.52
N LYS A 286 -2.94 14.17 18.98
CA LYS A 286 -2.80 15.50 18.37
C LYS A 286 -2.49 15.35 16.88
N ALA A 287 -2.89 16.34 16.08
CA ALA A 287 -2.73 16.27 14.63
C ALA A 287 -1.25 16.15 14.25
N HIS A 288 -0.91 15.10 13.53
CA HIS A 288 0.46 14.85 13.06
C HIS A 288 0.49 14.16 11.70
N TYR A 289 1.63 14.28 11.04
CA TYR A 289 1.93 13.72 9.72
C TYR A 289 3.40 13.32 9.66
N TYR A 290 3.72 12.27 8.91
CA TYR A 290 5.08 12.02 8.48
C TYR A 290 5.17 11.56 7.02
N ARG A 291 6.36 11.76 6.45
CA ARG A 291 6.74 11.28 5.13
C ARG A 291 8.07 10.55 5.20
N ILE A 292 8.13 9.38 4.58
CA ILE A 292 9.38 8.70 4.26
C ILE A 292 9.55 8.79 2.75
N GLN A 293 10.63 9.41 2.29
CA GLN A 293 10.84 9.66 0.87
C GLN A 293 12.20 9.14 0.43
N GLY A 294 12.19 8.34 -0.63
CA GLY A 294 13.38 7.91 -1.35
C GLY A 294 13.53 8.59 -2.70
N ASN A 295 14.34 7.98 -3.57
CA ASN A 295 14.51 8.45 -4.93
C ASN A 295 13.36 8.02 -5.84
N THR A 296 12.84 6.81 -5.63
CA THR A 296 11.82 6.20 -6.50
C THR A 296 10.43 6.16 -5.87
N PHE A 297 10.32 6.37 -4.56
CA PHE A 297 9.07 6.20 -3.84
C PHE A 297 8.88 7.20 -2.69
N MET A 298 7.66 7.25 -2.19
CA MET A 298 7.35 7.82 -0.88
C MET A 298 6.26 7.04 -0.16
N ILE A 299 6.29 7.18 1.16
CA ILE A 299 5.25 6.77 2.09
C ILE A 299 4.78 8.01 2.83
N GLU A 300 3.46 8.19 2.91
CA GLU A 300 2.87 9.24 3.73
C GLU A 300 1.94 8.66 4.79
N PHE A 301 1.90 9.31 5.93
CA PHE A 301 0.97 9.08 7.02
C PHE A 301 0.40 10.44 7.45
N ASP A 302 -0.91 10.57 7.51
CA ASP A 302 -1.62 11.68 8.13
C ASP A 302 -2.60 11.17 9.19
N ASN A 303 -2.61 11.82 10.35
CA ASN A 303 -3.69 11.68 11.32
C ASN A 303 -4.05 13.07 11.88
N SER A 304 -4.64 13.89 11.03
CA SER A 304 -4.98 15.28 11.36
C SER A 304 -6.47 15.52 11.57
N GLN A 305 -7.31 14.67 10.99
CA GLN A 305 -8.77 14.81 11.02
C GLN A 305 -9.38 14.20 12.29
N ASN A 306 -10.62 14.58 12.61
CA ASN A 306 -11.42 14.03 13.71
C ASN A 306 -10.70 13.98 15.08
N ASN A 307 -9.97 15.05 15.41
CA ASN A 307 -9.13 15.14 16.61
C ASN A 307 -7.98 14.12 16.62
N ALA A 308 -7.30 13.97 15.48
CA ALA A 308 -6.26 12.97 15.26
C ALA A 308 -6.77 11.55 15.56
N ASN A 309 -7.93 11.23 14.99
CA ASN A 309 -8.52 9.91 15.06
C ASN A 309 -9.10 9.48 13.71
N HIS A 310 -8.41 9.83 12.63
CA HIS A 310 -8.77 9.47 11.27
C HIS A 310 -7.47 9.43 10.47
N ILE A 311 -6.95 8.22 10.32
CA ILE A 311 -5.65 7.95 9.72
C ILE A 311 -5.82 7.82 8.21
N HIS A 312 -4.93 8.42 7.44
CA HIS A 312 -4.73 8.15 6.03
C HIS A 312 -3.26 7.81 5.78
N THR A 313 -3.01 6.76 5.00
CA THR A 313 -1.67 6.37 4.61
C THR A 313 -1.61 5.99 3.15
N VAL A 314 -0.47 6.23 2.51
CA VAL A 314 -0.27 5.84 1.12
C VAL A 314 1.18 5.47 0.85
N TRP A 315 1.37 4.44 0.05
CA TRP A 315 2.63 4.16 -0.64
C TRP A 315 2.49 4.54 -2.11
N ARG A 316 3.43 5.36 -2.62
CA ARG A 316 3.49 5.83 -4.00
C ARG A 316 4.85 5.56 -4.63
N ASP A 317 4.85 5.10 -5.87
CA ASP A 317 6.06 5.00 -6.70
C ASP A 317 6.02 6.07 -7.78
N PHE A 318 7.01 6.98 -7.79
CA PHE A 318 6.99 8.19 -8.64
C PHE A 318 6.87 7.86 -10.13
N ASP A 319 7.55 6.82 -10.59
CA ASP A 319 7.49 6.34 -11.96
C ASP A 319 6.69 5.03 -12.13
N GLY A 320 6.37 4.36 -11.01
CA GLY A 320 5.89 2.97 -10.98
C GLY A 320 4.42 2.77 -10.62
N ASP A 321 3.73 3.80 -10.11
CA ASP A 321 2.30 3.73 -9.84
C ASP A 321 1.54 3.24 -11.10
N PHE A 322 0.64 2.27 -10.91
CA PHE A 322 -0.10 1.55 -11.97
C PHE A 322 0.79 0.75 -12.94
N GLY A 323 1.96 0.32 -12.47
CA GLY A 323 2.95 -0.44 -13.24
C GLY A 323 3.53 0.32 -14.44
N ARG A 324 3.54 1.66 -14.42
CA ARG A 324 3.92 2.47 -15.60
C ARG A 324 5.36 2.25 -16.06
N ASP A 325 6.29 2.05 -15.14
CA ASP A 325 7.67 1.70 -15.42
C ASP A 325 7.80 0.32 -16.06
N MET A 326 7.10 -0.68 -15.50
CA MET A 326 7.03 -2.05 -16.04
C MET A 326 6.43 -2.07 -17.44
N LEU A 327 5.33 -1.35 -17.66
CA LEU A 327 4.69 -1.18 -18.97
C LEU A 327 5.64 -0.54 -19.97
N LYS A 328 6.34 0.53 -19.56
CA LYS A 328 7.31 1.23 -20.42
C LYS A 328 8.46 0.31 -20.84
N GLU A 329 8.93 -0.57 -19.95
CA GLU A 329 9.98 -1.55 -20.28
C GLU A 329 9.45 -2.67 -21.17
N HIS A 330 8.24 -3.19 -20.90
CA HIS A 330 7.59 -4.21 -21.72
C HIS A 330 7.40 -3.72 -23.18
N TYR A 331 6.86 -2.51 -23.37
CA TYR A 331 6.65 -1.93 -24.71
C TYR A 331 7.94 -1.59 -25.46
N LYS A 332 9.08 -1.46 -24.78
CA LYS A 332 10.39 -1.29 -25.42
C LYS A 332 11.03 -2.61 -25.84
N SER A 333 10.82 -3.66 -25.06
CA SER A 333 11.48 -4.96 -25.19
C SER A 333 10.75 -5.93 -26.12
N HIS A 334 9.47 -5.68 -26.42
CA HIS A 334 8.65 -6.53 -27.28
C HIS A 334 8.19 -5.76 -28.53
N THR A 335 8.30 -6.40 -29.70
CA THR A 335 7.60 -5.95 -30.91
C THR A 335 6.12 -6.31 -30.78
N HIS A 336 5.27 -5.28 -30.73
CA HIS A 336 3.82 -5.40 -30.59
C HIS A 336 3.09 -5.33 -31.93
#